data_AF-A0A354WNL0-F1
#
_entry.id   AF-A0A354WNL0-F1
#
_cell.length_a   1.000
_cell.length_b   1.000
_cell.length_c   1.000
_cell.angle_alpha   90.00
_cell.angle_beta   90.00
_cell.angle_gamma   90.00
#
_symmetry.space_group_name_H-M   'P 1'
#
loop_
_entity.id
_entity.type
_entity.pdbx_description
1 polymer ?
#
loop_
_entity_poly.entity_id
_entity_poly.type
_entity_poly.pdbx_seq_one_letter_code
_entity_poly.pdbx_strand_id
1 'polypeptide(L)' 'MLLIQQLYYPQRLKSEYVICPACKHGRLCDKPQGEKLAVLSLSGNTEAPGSFHGLILKCPRCAQRFIISIEN' A
#
# COMPACT_ATOMS: atom_id res chain seq x y z
N MET A 1 6.53 -19.49 19.26
CA MET A 1 7.54 -18.59 18.68
C MET A 1 7.13 -18.26 17.26
N LEU A 2 6.81 -17.00 16.96
CA LEU A 2 6.57 -16.55 15.58
C LEU A 2 7.93 -16.32 14.93
N LEU A 3 8.25 -17.12 13.91
CA LEU A 3 9.49 -16.98 13.14
C LEU A 3 9.24 -15.90 12.08
N ILE A 4 9.61 -14.66 12.39
CA ILE A 4 9.58 -13.57 11.41
C ILE A 4 10.85 -13.69 10.57
N GLN A 5 10.73 -14.29 9.38
CA GLN A 5 11.81 -14.27 8.39
C GLN A 5 11.87 -12.87 7.77
N GLN A 6 12.96 -12.15 8.02
CA GLN A 6 13.30 -10.97 7.24
C GLN A 6 13.64 -11.42 5.82
N LEU A 7 12.78 -11.09 4.86
CA LEU A 7 13.11 -11.20 3.45
C LEU A 7 14.17 -10.15 3.13
N TYR A 8 15.41 -10.59 2.99
CA TYR A 8 16.54 -9.73 2.64
C TYR A 8 16.42 -9.35 1.15
N TYR A 9 15.79 -8.22 0.88
CA TYR A 9 15.73 -7.66 -0.47
C TYR A 9 17.07 -7.00 -0.81
N PRO A 10 17.68 -7.28 -1.99
CA PRO A 10 18.94 -6.66 -2.37
C PRO A 10 18.82 -5.14 -2.33
N GLN A 11 19.80 -4.49 -1.68
CA GLN A 11 19.83 -3.06 -1.29
C GLN A 11 19.81 -2.05 -2.46
N ARG A 12 19.45 -2.45 -3.68
CA ARG A 12 19.50 -1.62 -4.90
C ARG A 12 18.22 -1.63 -5.73
N LEU A 13 17.07 -1.91 -5.15
CA LEU A 13 15.83 -1.43 -5.76
C LEU A 13 15.67 0.03 -5.37
N LYS A 14 15.74 0.95 -6.33
CA LYS A 14 15.27 2.33 -6.14
C LYS A 14 13.77 2.23 -5.88
N SER A 15 13.37 2.03 -4.63
CA SER A 15 11.97 1.93 -4.26
C SER A 15 11.34 3.32 -4.38
N GLU A 16 10.34 3.44 -5.23
CA GLU A 16 9.41 4.57 -5.14
C GLU A 16 8.47 4.32 -3.97
N TYR A 17 7.85 5.38 -3.43
CA TYR A 17 6.91 5.23 -2.34
C TYR A 17 5.55 5.81 -2.73
N VAL A 18 4.49 5.21 -2.19
CA VAL A 18 3.13 5.70 -2.39
C VAL A 18 2.81 6.73 -1.33
N ILE A 19 2.56 7.97 -1.76
CA ILE A 19 2.05 9.02 -0.89
C ILE A 19 0.53 8.91 -0.77
N CYS A 20 0.03 9.14 0.44
CA CYS A 20 -1.38 9.18 0.75
C CYS A 20 -2.08 10.24 -0.11
N PRO A 21 -3.03 9.87 -0.97
CA PRO A 21 -3.69 10.83 -1.86
C PRO A 21 -4.60 11.81 -1.10
N ALA A 22 -5.11 11.43 0.08
CA ALA A 22 -5.97 12.28 0.89
C ALA A 22 -5.21 13.43 1.58
N CYS A 23 -4.12 13.12 2.29
CA CYS A 23 -3.37 14.13 3.02
C CYS A 23 -2.12 14.64 2.30
N LYS A 24 -1.64 13.95 1.26
CA LYS A 24 -0.40 14.26 0.51
C LYS A 24 0.91 14.24 1.32
N HIS A 25 0.86 13.85 2.59
CA HIS A 25 2.03 13.86 3.49
C HIS A 25 2.40 12.46 4.03
N GLY A 26 1.44 11.55 4.17
CA GLY A 26 1.71 10.21 4.72
C GLY A 26 2.27 9.26 3.68
N ARG A 27 3.33 8.52 4.00
CA ARG A 27 3.79 7.37 3.21
C ARG A 27 2.91 6.15 3.52
N LEU A 28 2.38 5.49 2.49
CA LEU A 28 1.52 4.31 2.64
C LEU A 28 2.33 3.01 2.59
N CYS A 29 3.14 2.83 1.54
CA CYS A 29 4.00 1.68 1.35
C CYS A 29 5.11 2.01 0.35
N ASP A 30 6.04 1.07 0.22
CA ASP A 30 7.06 1.08 -0.81
C ASP A 30 6.55 0.30 -2.01
N LYS A 31 6.89 0.79 -3.21
CA LYS A 31 6.58 0.13 -4.46
C LYS A 31 7.86 -0.19 -5.22
N PRO A 32 7.92 -1.34 -5.91
CA PRO A 32 9.01 -1.61 -6.82
C PRO A 32 9.08 -0.54 -7.91
N GLN A 33 10.29 -0.23 -8.37
CA GLN A 33 10.49 0.73 -9.45
C GLN A 33 9.86 0.19 -10.74
N GLY A 34 9.12 1.04 -11.47
CA GLY A 34 8.49 0.66 -12.73
C GLY A 34 7.09 0.03 -12.62
N GLU A 35 6.69 -0.41 -11.42
CA GLU A 35 5.35 -0.98 -11.20
C GLU A 35 4.27 0.12 -11.11
N LYS A 36 3.11 -0.16 -11.72
CA LYS A 36 1.90 0.65 -11.57
C LYS A 36 1.06 0.10 -10.43
N LEU A 37 0.56 1.01 -9.60
CA LEU A 37 -0.29 0.67 -8.46
C LEU A 37 -1.65 1.32 -8.63
N ALA A 38 -2.70 0.52 -8.50
CA ALA A 38 -4.05 1.01 -8.29
C ALA A 38 -4.22 1.36 -6.80
N VAL A 39 -4.57 2.61 -6.50
CA VAL A 39 -4.84 3.08 -5.13
C VAL A 39 -6.29 3.54 -5.04
N LEU A 40 -7.12 2.78 -4.32
CA LEU A 40 -8.53 3.07 -4.13
C LEU A 40 -8.77 3.53 -2.70
N SER A 41 -9.39 4.70 -2.53
CA SER A 41 -9.78 5.18 -1.20
C SER A 41 -11.01 4.45 -0.71
N LEU A 42 -10.97 3.95 0.52
CA LEU A 42 -12.14 3.41 1.21
C LEU A 42 -12.82 4.49 2.04
N SER A 43 -14.10 4.75 1.78
CA SER A 43 -14.93 5.67 2.57
C SER A 43 -16.02 4.90 3.33
N GLY A 44 -16.01 5.01 4.67
CA GLY A 44 -17.00 4.37 5.54
C GLY A 44 -16.77 2.87 5.79
N ASN A 45 -17.83 2.16 6.19
CA ASN A 45 -17.85 0.69 6.40
C ASN A 45 -18.02 -0.06 5.07
N THR A 46 -17.44 0.45 3.98
CA THR A 46 -17.49 -0.25 2.69
C THR A 46 -16.66 -1.52 2.82
N GLU A 47 -17.35 -2.65 2.78
CA GLU A 47 -16.72 -3.93 2.47
C GLU A 47 -15.96 -3.76 1.16
N ALA A 48 -14.75 -4.29 1.09
CA ALA A 48 -13.98 -4.25 -0.16
C ALA A 48 -14.87 -4.83 -1.27
N PRO A 49 -14.95 -4.21 -2.46
CA PRO A 49 -15.68 -4.79 -3.58
C PRO A 49 -15.19 -6.24 -3.78
N GLY A 50 -16.13 -7.17 -3.99
CA GLY A 50 -15.87 -8.61 -4.00
C GLY A 50 -14.65 -9.03 -4.84
N SER A 51 -14.01 -10.13 -4.41
CA SER A 51 -12.77 -10.74 -4.95
C SER A 51 -11.63 -9.78 -5.28
N PHE A 52 -11.44 -8.71 -4.49
CA PHE A 52 -10.28 -7.84 -4.66
C PHE A 52 -9.04 -8.43 -3.98
N HIS A 53 -8.04 -8.81 -4.78
CA HIS A 53 -6.72 -9.25 -4.29
C HIS A 53 -5.81 -8.03 -4.04
N GLY A 54 -6.08 -7.29 -2.98
CA GLY A 54 -5.30 -6.09 -2.62
C GLY A 54 -5.01 -5.99 -1.14
N LEU A 55 -4.02 -5.18 -0.79
CA LEU A 55 -3.66 -4.90 0.60
C LEU A 55 -4.40 -3.65 1.09
N ILE A 56 -5.02 -3.75 2.27
CA ILE A 56 -5.62 -2.59 2.93
C ILE A 56 -4.55 -1.89 3.75
N LEU A 57 -4.29 -0.62 3.44
CA LEU A 57 -3.31 0.22 4.15
C LEU A 57 -4.00 1.43 4.77
N LYS A 58 -3.61 1.74 6.00
CA LYS A 58 -4.08 2.94 6.73
C LYS A 58 -2.99 3.99 6.70
N CYS A 59 -3.33 5.21 6.29
CA CYS A 59 -2.40 6.34 6.36
C CYS A 59 -2.03 6.64 7.83
N PRO A 60 -0.72 6.71 8.17
CA PRO A 60 -0.29 7.01 9.53
C PRO A 60 -0.55 8.46 9.97
N ARG A 61 -0.83 9.37 9.01
CA ARG A 61 -1.04 10.81 9.28
C ARG A 61 -2.51 11.18 9.45
N CYS A 62 -3.37 10.78 8.51
CA CYS A 62 -4.78 11.19 8.49
C CYS A 62 -5.76 10.03 8.75
N ALA A 63 -5.26 8.83 9.07
CA ALA A 63 -6.06 7.64 9.35
C ALA A 63 -6.93 7.10 8.18
N GLN A 64 -6.93 7.75 7.02
CA GLN A 64 -7.64 7.32 5.83
C GLN A 64 -7.15 5.94 5.36
N ARG A 65 -8.08 5.08 4.94
CA ARG A 65 -7.81 3.71 4.48
C ARG A 65 -7.81 3.65 2.95
N PHE A 66 -6.91 2.85 2.42
CA PHE A 66 -6.73 2.64 0.99
C PHE A 66 -6.60 1.14 0.70
N ILE A 67 -7.14 0.71 -0.42
CA ILE A 67 -6.82 -0.57 -1.03
C ILE A 67 -5.73 -0.31 -2.06
N ILE A 68 -4.64 -1.07 -2.00
CA ILE A 68 -3.56 -1.02 -2.98
C ILE A 68 -3.43 -2.38 -3.67
N SER A 69 -3.39 -2.38 -5.00
CA SER A 69 -3.06 -3.53 -5.84
C SER A 69 -1.98 -3.15 -6.84
N ILE A 70 -1.14 -4.13 -7.20
CA ILE A 70 -0.30 -4.03 -8.39
C ILE A 70 -1.19 -4.22 -9.61
N GLU A 71 -1.07 -3.34 -10.60
CA GLU A 71 -1.68 -3.51 -11.91
C GLU A 71 -0.74 -4.36 -12.76
N ASN A 72 -1.19 -5.54 -13.20
CA ASN A 72 -0.50 -6.33 -14.23
C ASN A 72 -0.74 -5.74 -15.62
#